data_AF-A0A2M7M1A8-F1
#
_entry.id   AF-A0A2M7M1A8-F1
#
_cell.length_a   1.000
_cell.length_b   1.000
_cell.length_c   1.000
_cell.angle_alpha   90.00
_cell.angle_beta   90.00
_cell.angle_gamma   90.00
#
_symmetry.space_group_name_H-M   'P 1'
#
loop_
_entity.id
_entity.type
_entity.pdbx_description
1 polymer ?
#
loop_
_entity_poly.entity_id
_entity_poly.type
_entity_poly.pdbx_seq_one_letter_code
_entity_poly.pdbx_strand_id
1 'polypeptide(L)'
;MNNIVNISEFRNNISDYINRVIYNKDTFLLKKGKSIVAKVLIYREEKENISKDRIKKFAGILNDVEAKNLKKQMKKFRKNFKLLT
;
A
#
# COMPACT_ATOMS: atom_id res chain seq x y z
N MET A 1 7.65 19.53 10.20
CA MET A 1 8.31 20.61 9.41
C MET A 1 8.79 20.01 8.11
N ASN A 2 8.44 20.58 6.95
CA ASN A 2 8.96 20.08 5.67
C ASN A 2 10.37 20.64 5.48
N ASN A 3 11.41 19.80 5.58
CA ASN A 3 12.77 20.20 5.26
C ASN A 3 12.84 20.56 3.76
N ILE A 4 13.29 21.77 3.43
CA ILE A 4 13.51 22.22 2.06
C ILE A 4 15.00 22.10 1.77
N VAL A 5 15.34 21.32 0.75
CA VAL A 5 16.72 21.00 0.35
C VAL A 5 17.00 21.59 -1.01
N ASN A 6 18.14 22.25 -1.16
CA ASN A 6 18.58 22.76 -2.47
C ASN A 6 19.12 21.62 -3.34
N ILE A 7 18.81 21.64 -4.63
CA ILE A 7 19.20 20.57 -5.56
C ILE A 7 20.72 20.39 -5.68
N SER A 8 21.50 21.46 -5.53
CA SER A 8 22.97 21.38 -5.56
C SER A 8 23.52 20.60 -4.36
N GLU A 9 22.97 20.86 -3.17
CA GLU A 9 23.35 20.18 -1.94
C GLU A 9 22.91 18.71 -1.97
N PHE A 10 21.69 18.45 -2.45
CA PHE A 10 21.18 17.10 -2.66
C PHE A 10 22.07 16.30 -3.62
N ARG A 11 22.49 16.90 -4.74
CA ARG A 11 23.36 16.24 -5.72
C ARG A 11 24.73 15.89 -5.13
N ASN A 12 25.31 16.80 -4.35
CA ASN A 12 26.63 16.59 -3.76
C ASN A 12 26.61 15.52 -2.65
N ASN A 13 25.48 15.38 -1.94
CA ASN A 13 25.32 14.45 -0.81
C ASN A 13 24.23 13.39 -1.08
N ILE A 14 24.10 12.93 -2.33
CA ILE A 14 22.94 12.12 -2.74
C ILE A 14 22.80 10.82 -1.94
N SER A 15 23.92 10.17 -1.62
CA SER A 15 23.96 8.94 -0.83
C SER A 15 23.39 9.16 0.58
N ASP A 16 23.73 10.27 1.23
CA ASP A 16 23.24 10.59 2.57
C ASP A 16 21.73 10.86 2.57
N TYR A 17 21.24 11.59 1.57
CA TYR A 17 19.80 11.83 1.46
C TYR A 17 19.03 10.54 1.18
N ILE A 18 19.55 9.66 0.33
CA ILE A 18 18.95 8.33 0.11
C ILE A 18 18.90 7.56 1.44
N ASN A 19 19.99 7.53 2.20
CA ASN A 19 20.04 6.86 3.50
C ASN A 19 19.03 7.46 4.50
N ARG A 20 18.89 8.78 4.54
CA ARG A 20 17.90 9.47 5.39
C ARG A 20 16.46 9.13 5.01
N VAL A 21 16.14 9.04 3.71
CA VAL A 21 14.80 8.65 3.27
C VAL A 21 14.50 7.19 3.61
N ILE A 22 15.45 6.29 3.37
CA ILE A 22 15.26 4.85 3.56
C ILE A 22 15.22 4.48 5.04
N TYR A 23 16.23 4.89 5.81
CA TYR A 23 16.41 4.43 7.20
C TYR A 23 15.73 5.34 8.21
N ASN A 24 15.88 6.66 8.06
CA ASN A 24 15.34 7.62 9.03
C ASN A 24 13.89 8.01 8.74
N LYS A 25 13.35 7.55 7.60
CA LYS A 25 11.99 7.89 7.15
C LYS A 25 11.82 9.41 7.13
N ASP A 26 12.77 10.12 6.52
CA ASP A 26 12.66 11.56 6.31
C ASP A 26 11.88 11.89 5.03
N THR A 27 11.04 12.93 5.10
CA THR A 27 10.44 13.60 3.93
C THR A 27 11.05 14.97 3.74
N PHE A 28 11.34 15.34 2.49
CA PHE A 28 11.80 16.68 2.16
C PHE A 28 11.34 17.16 0.78
N LEU A 29 11.41 18.48 0.58
CA LEU A 29 11.09 19.15 -0.67
C LEU A 29 12.39 19.55 -1.37
N LEU A 30 12.51 19.25 -2.64
CA LEU A 30 13.63 19.66 -3.49
C LEU A 30 13.33 21.00 -4.14
N LYS A 31 14.25 21.94 -3.96
CA LYS A 31 14.18 23.30 -4.49
C LYS A 31 15.27 23.53 -5.52
N LYS A 32 14.92 24.18 -6.62
CA LYS A 32 15.84 24.69 -7.65
C LYS A 32 15.63 26.21 -7.77
N GLY A 33 16.63 27.00 -7.40
CA GLY A 33 16.50 28.46 -7.39
C GLY A 33 15.46 28.90 -6.37
N LYS A 34 14.38 29.57 -6.79
CA LYS A 34 13.26 29.99 -5.92
C LYS A 34 12.10 29.00 -5.88
N SER A 35 12.10 27.98 -6.75
CA SER A 35 10.95 27.10 -6.98
C SER A 35 11.15 25.71 -6.40
N ILE A 36 10.08 25.12 -5.87
CA ILE A 36 10.05 23.70 -5.49
C ILE A 36 9.83 22.88 -6.77
N VAL A 37 10.68 21.88 -7.00
CA VAL A 37 10.68 21.06 -8.21
C VAL A 37 10.27 19.61 -7.95
N ALA A 38 10.45 19.10 -6.74
CA ALA A 38 10.03 17.75 -6.38
C ALA A 38 9.73 17.62 -4.89
N LYS A 39 8.92 16.63 -4.54
CA LYS A 39 8.66 16.21 -3.16
C LYS A 39 9.11 14.77 -3.00
N VAL A 40 10.07 14.55 -2.11
CA VAL A 40 10.54 13.20 -1.78
C VAL A 40 9.74 12.72 -0.57
N LEU A 41 8.96 11.67 -0.81
CA LEU A 41 8.11 11.05 0.20
C LEU A 41 8.82 9.82 0.76
N ILE A 42 8.63 9.60 2.07
CA ILE A 42 9.02 8.35 2.72
C ILE A 42 8.33 7.23 1.98
N TYR A 43 9.11 6.22 1.61
CA TYR A 43 8.53 4.95 1.21
C TYR A 43 7.82 4.38 2.43
N ARG A 44 6.50 4.57 2.49
CA ARG A 44 5.68 3.83 3.44
C ARG A 44 5.76 2.39 2.94
N GLU A 45 6.53 1.57 3.64
CA GLU A 45 6.19 0.16 3.75
C GLU A 45 4.80 0.12 4.40
N GLU A 46 3.77 0.35 3.59
CA GLU A 46 2.53 -0.36 3.82
C GLU A 46 2.98 -1.81 3.83
N LYS A 47 3.11 -2.40 5.03
CA LYS A 47 3.16 -3.84 5.16
C LYS A 47 2.06 -4.34 4.26
N GLU A 48 2.45 -4.89 3.13
CA GLU A 48 1.57 -5.49 2.18
C GLU A 48 0.90 -6.67 2.89
N ASN A 49 -0.16 -6.39 3.66
CA ASN A 49 -1.21 -7.35 3.99
C ASN A 49 -1.91 -7.88 2.72
N ILE A 50 -1.43 -7.43 1.56
CA ILE A 50 -1.73 -7.87 0.21
C ILE A 50 -1.30 -9.33 -0.03
N SER A 51 -0.34 -9.89 0.71
CA SER A 51 0.25 -11.19 0.31
C SER A 51 -0.66 -12.40 0.55
N LYS A 52 -1.36 -12.51 1.70
CA LYS A 52 -2.10 -13.75 2.01
C LYS A 52 -3.39 -13.92 1.21
N ASP A 53 -4.18 -12.86 1.05
CA ASP A 53 -5.47 -12.96 0.35
C ASP A 53 -5.32 -13.02 -1.17
N ARG A 54 -4.28 -12.39 -1.76
CA ARG A 54 -3.98 -12.59 -3.19
C ARG A 54 -3.52 -14.01 -3.49
N ILE A 55 -2.61 -14.57 -2.67
CA ILE A 55 -2.14 -15.95 -2.86
C ILE A 55 -3.31 -16.93 -2.77
N LYS A 56 -4.19 -16.78 -1.77
CA LYS A 56 -5.40 -17.60 -1.65
C LYS A 56 -6.27 -17.50 -2.91
N LYS A 57 -6.50 -16.27 -3.42
CA LYS A 57 -7.26 -16.05 -4.65
C LYS A 57 -6.66 -16.74 -5.87
N PHE A 58 -5.35 -16.67 -6.06
CA PHE A 58 -4.67 -17.36 -7.17
C PHE A 58 -4.66 -18.89 -7.02
N ALA A 59 -4.61 -19.39 -5.80
CA ALA A 59 -4.70 -20.83 -5.50
C ALA A 59 -6.14 -21.38 -5.52
N GLY A 60 -7.15 -20.55 -5.82
CA GLY A 60 -8.56 -20.95 -5.77
C GLY A 60 -9.09 -21.21 -4.35
N ILE A 61 -8.36 -20.75 -3.32
CA ILE A 61 -8.74 -20.85 -1.92
C ILE A 61 -9.61 -19.64 -1.58
N LEU A 62 -10.82 -19.89 -1.08
CA LEU A 62 -11.72 -18.83 -0.65
C LEU A 62 -11.12 -18.08 0.55
N ASN A 63 -11.17 -16.75 0.49
CA ASN A 63 -10.91 -15.94 1.69
C ASN A 63 -12.12 -16.00 2.65
N ASP A 64 -11.93 -15.56 3.89
CA ASP A 64 -12.95 -15.68 4.94
C ASP A 64 -14.24 -14.92 4.61
N VAL A 65 -14.13 -13.83 3.84
CA VAL A 65 -15.28 -13.02 3.40
C VAL A 65 -16.09 -13.76 2.35
N GLU A 66 -15.41 -14.31 1.33
CA GLU A 66 -16.01 -15.14 0.28
C GLU A 66 -16.68 -16.39 0.87
N ALA A 67 -16.00 -17.08 1.79
CA ALA A 67 -16.54 -18.26 2.47
C ALA A 67 -17.82 -17.92 3.26
N LYS A 68 -17.85 -16.78 3.97
CA LYS A 68 -19.05 -16.32 4.69
C LYS A 68 -20.20 -15.98 3.73
N ASN A 69 -19.90 -15.34 2.61
CA ASN A 69 -20.92 -14.98 1.61
C ASN A 69 -21.50 -16.22 0.93
N LEU A 70 -20.65 -17.16 0.53
CA LEU A 70 -21.06 -18.43 -0.07
C LEU A 70 -21.94 -19.23 0.90
N LYS A 71 -21.57 -19.30 2.19
CA LYS A 71 -22.39 -19.94 3.23
C LYS A 71 -23.76 -19.28 3.37
N LYS A 72 -23.86 -17.95 3.31
CA LYS A 72 -25.15 -17.24 3.36
C LYS A 72 -26.00 -17.54 2.13
N GLN A 73 -25.43 -17.55 0.94
CA GLN A 73 -26.16 -17.86 -0.29
C GLN A 73 -26.64 -19.31 -0.31
N MET A 74 -25.79 -20.27 0.07
CA MET A 74 -26.20 -21.68 0.19
C MET A 74 -27.35 -21.87 1.19
N LYS A 75 -27.34 -21.17 2.33
CA LYS A 75 -28.45 -21.21 3.30
C LYS A 75 -29.76 -20.67 2.69
N LYS A 76 -29.70 -19.58 1.91
CA LYS A 76 -30.88 -19.03 1.21
C LYS A 76 -31.37 -20.01 0.14
N PHE A 77 -30.47 -20.55 -0.68
CA PHE A 77 -30.80 -21.54 -1.70
C PHE A 77 -31.51 -22.75 -1.10
N ARG A 78 -30.97 -23.35 -0.03
CA ARG A 78 -31.62 -24.50 0.65
C ARG A 78 -33.03 -24.19 1.17
N LYS A 79 -33.24 -22.98 1.70
CA LYS A 79 -34.56 -22.55 2.18
C LYS A 79 -35.55 -22.37 1.03
N ASN A 80 -35.11 -21.77 -0.08
CA ASN A 80 -35.96 -21.54 -1.25
C ASN A 80 -36.25 -22.85 -2.00
N PHE A 81 -35.30 -23.78 -2.04
CA PHE A 81 -35.48 -25.09 -2.68
C PHE A 81 -36.49 -25.95 -1.90
N LYS A 82 -36.47 -25.88 -0.57
CA LYS A 82 -37.49 -26.50 0.30
C LYS A 82 -38.91 -25.92 0.16
N LEU A 83 -39.07 -24.75 -0.47
CA LEU A 83 -40.38 -24.16 -0.76
C LEU A 83 -40.94 -24.59 -2.12
N LEU A 84 -40.11 -25.20 -2.97
CA LEU A 84 -40.45 -25.65 -4.32
C LEU A 84 -40.54 -27.18 -4.44
N THR A 85 -40.30 -27.90 -3.34
CA THR A 85 -40.46 -29.36 -3.19
C THR A 85 -41.49 -29.62 -2.10
#